data_AF-A0A924G626-F1
#
_entry.id   AF-A0A924G626-F1
#
_cell.length_a   1.000
_cell.length_b   1.000
_cell.length_c   1.000
_cell.angle_alpha   90.00
_cell.angle_beta   90.00
_cell.angle_gamma   90.00
#
_symmetry.space_group_name_H-M   'P 1'
#
loop_
_entity.id
_entity.type
_entity.pdbx_description
1 polymer ?
#
loop_
_entity_poly.entity_id
_entity_poly.type
_entity_poly.pdbx_seq_one_letter_code
_entity_poly.pdbx_strand_id
1 'polypeptide(L)'
;YHSKFFGQDIFNLTKHQQRAFISTYQGLGYIKDSSLVIQSPLKQIKQYKPDFATGQATLMPLNNDLKKQAMAYYQCAFYMLSKGLYKR
;
A
#
# COMPACT_ATOMS: atom_id res chain seq x y z
N TYR A 1 -18.59 -3.90 10.42
CA TYR A 1 -18.52 -4.87 9.31
C TYR A 1 -17.17 -5.56 9.34
N HIS A 2 -17.10 -6.88 9.51
CA HIS A 2 -15.87 -7.64 9.27
C HIS A 2 -15.92 -8.15 7.84
N SER A 3 -15.34 -7.37 6.91
CA SER A 3 -15.24 -7.75 5.51
C SER A 3 -13.84 -8.27 5.20
N LYS A 4 -13.76 -9.27 4.31
CA LYS A 4 -12.50 -9.70 3.68
C LYS A 4 -12.01 -8.68 2.64
N PHE A 5 -12.87 -7.74 2.25
CA PHE A 5 -12.55 -6.69 1.28
C PHE A 5 -11.55 -5.69 1.87
N PHE A 6 -10.48 -5.40 1.12
CA PHE A 6 -9.42 -4.49 1.55
C PHE A 6 -9.80 -3.01 1.44
N GLY A 7 -10.79 -2.69 0.61
CA GLY A 7 -11.31 -1.33 0.46
C GLY A 7 -12.15 -0.90 1.66
N GLN A 8 -12.29 0.40 1.82
CA GLN A 8 -13.04 1.03 2.90
C GLN A 8 -14.03 2.03 2.33
N ASP A 9 -15.11 2.26 3.08
CA ASP A 9 -16.10 3.28 2.76
C ASP A 9 -15.48 4.67 2.95
N ILE A 10 -15.32 5.39 1.84
CA ILE A 10 -14.63 6.69 1.78
C ILE A 10 -15.38 7.76 2.59
N PHE A 11 -16.71 7.68 2.66
CA PHE A 11 -17.53 8.67 3.37
C PHE A 11 -17.35 8.61 4.89
N ASN A 12 -16.85 7.48 5.42
CA ASN A 12 -16.70 7.24 6.85
C ASN A 12 -15.22 7.09 7.28
N LEU A 13 -14.26 7.51 6.45
CA LEU A 13 -12.82 7.43 6.76
C LEU A 13 -12.34 8.55 7.67
N THR A 14 -11.65 8.18 8.75
CA THR A 14 -10.79 9.12 9.47
C THR A 14 -9.47 9.34 8.73
N LYS A 15 -8.81 10.49 8.97
CA LYS A 15 -7.55 10.85 8.31
C LYS A 15 -6.46 9.78 8.42
N HIS A 16 -6.37 9.08 9.57
CA HIS A 16 -5.37 8.03 9.81
C HIS A 16 -5.67 6.69 9.10
N GLN A 17 -6.90 6.51 8.63
CA GLN A 17 -7.31 5.30 7.92
C GLN A 17 -7.13 5.42 6.40
N GLN A 18 -6.96 6.65 5.91
CA GLN A 18 -6.73 6.94 4.49
C GLN A 18 -5.46 6.24 4.01
N ARG A 19 -5.63 5.43 2.96
CA ARG A 19 -4.55 4.75 2.26
C ARG A 19 -4.95 4.50 0.82
N ALA A 20 -3.97 4.36 -0.07
CA ALA A 20 -4.20 3.90 -1.42
C ALA A 20 -3.21 2.78 -1.78
N PHE A 21 -3.70 1.80 -2.52
CA PHE A 21 -2.89 0.76 -3.15
C PHE A 21 -2.80 1.08 -4.64
N ILE A 22 -1.58 1.15 -5.16
CA ILE A 22 -1.32 1.44 -6.58
C ILE A 22 -0.25 0.46 -7.03
N SER A 23 -0.48 -0.28 -8.11
CA SER A 23 0.50 -1.25 -8.60
C SER A 23 0.74 -1.07 -10.09
N THR A 24 1.97 -1.27 -10.51
CA THR A 24 2.35 -1.46 -11.91
C THR A 24 2.78 -2.90 -12.12
N TYR A 25 3.13 -3.27 -13.37
CA TYR A 25 3.68 -4.58 -13.66
C TYR A 25 4.96 -4.89 -12.86
N GLN A 26 5.77 -3.87 -12.57
CA GLN A 26 7.09 -4.01 -11.96
C GLN A 26 7.13 -3.63 -10.47
N GLY A 27 6.04 -3.12 -9.90
CA GLY A 27 6.08 -2.61 -8.54
C GLY A 27 4.74 -2.48 -7.85
N LEU A 28 4.76 -2.66 -6.53
CA LEU A 28 3.63 -2.55 -5.63
C LEU A 28 3.79 -1.31 -4.76
N GLY A 29 2.93 -0.31 -4.99
CA GLY A 29 2.92 0.99 -4.34
C GLY A 29 1.88 1.07 -3.22
N TYR A 30 2.25 1.65 -2.10
CA TYR A 30 1.39 1.86 -0.94
C TYR A 30 1.51 3.31 -0.49
N ILE A 31 0.39 4.05 -0.52
CA ILE A 31 0.34 5.45 -0.09
C ILE A 31 -0.37 5.51 1.26
N LYS A 32 0.30 6.10 2.24
CA LYS A 32 -0.27 6.43 3.56
C LYS A 32 0.58 7.51 4.22
N ASP A 33 -0.04 8.37 5.02
CA ASP A 33 0.65 9.43 5.79
C ASP A 33 1.59 10.29 4.90
N SER A 34 1.09 10.69 3.72
CA SER A 34 1.82 11.45 2.70
C SER A 34 3.12 10.81 2.20
N SER A 35 3.28 9.51 2.41
CA SER A 35 4.43 8.72 1.98
C SER A 35 4.00 7.66 0.98
N LEU A 36 4.83 7.43 -0.03
CA LEU A 36 4.67 6.37 -1.03
C LEU A 36 5.77 5.33 -0.81
N VAL A 37 5.38 4.10 -0.44
CA VAL A 37 6.29 2.96 -0.35
C VAL A 37 6.15 2.11 -1.60
N ILE A 38 7.25 1.89 -2.33
CA ILE A 38 7.28 1.05 -3.53
C ILE A 38 8.10 -0.20 -3.23
N GLN A 39 7.50 -1.36 -3.47
CA GLN A 39 8.15 -2.66 -3.44
C GLN A 39 8.36 -3.16 -4.87
N SER A 40 9.59 -3.45 -5.23
CA SER A 40 10.00 -3.92 -6.55
C SER A 40 10.69 -5.29 -6.45
N PRO A 41 10.85 -6.01 -7.59
CA PRO A 41 11.61 -7.24 -7.66
C PRO A 41 12.99 -7.11 -7.00
N LEU A 42 13.56 -8.27 -6.63
CA LEU A 42 14.84 -8.35 -5.93
C LEU A 42 14.81 -7.73 -4.52
N LYS A 43 13.64 -7.73 -3.86
CA LYS A 43 13.44 -7.23 -2.48
C LYS A 43 13.80 -5.75 -2.31
N GLN A 44 13.72 -4.97 -3.39
CA GLN A 44 13.98 -3.53 -3.34
C GLN A 44 12.75 -2.81 -2.79
N ILE A 45 12.94 -2.05 -1.70
CA ILE A 45 11.88 -1.26 -1.09
C ILE A 45 12.39 0.16 -0.96
N LYS A 46 11.65 1.11 -1.52
CA LYS A 46 11.99 2.54 -1.46
C LYS A 46 10.79 3.32 -0.97
N GLN A 47 11.06 4.41 -0.26
CA GLN A 47 10.03 5.35 0.18
C GLN A 47 10.26 6.69 -0.51
N TYR A 48 9.16 7.31 -0.89
CA TYR A 48 9.14 8.61 -1.55
C TYR A 48 8.11 9.52 -0.89
N LYS A 49 8.34 10.84 -1.01
CA LYS A 49 7.31 11.86 -0.82
C LYS A 49 6.71 12.20 -2.19
N PRO A 50 5.50 11.74 -2.51
CA PRO A 50 4.83 12.14 -3.74
C PRO A 50 4.35 13.59 -3.63
N ASP A 51 4.56 14.35 -4.69
CA ASP A 51 3.85 15.59 -4.96
C ASP A 51 2.69 15.27 -5.90
N PHE A 52 1.47 15.34 -5.35
CA PHE A 52 0.25 15.03 -6.10
C PHE A 52 -0.17 16.12 -7.08
N ALA A 53 0.38 17.34 -6.97
CA ALA A 53 0.10 18.42 -7.91
C ALA A 53 0.98 18.30 -9.17
N THR A 54 2.26 17.96 -8.99
CA THR A 54 3.23 17.89 -10.10
C THR A 54 3.49 16.47 -10.61
N GLY A 55 3.12 15.44 -9.85
CA GLY A 55 3.42 14.04 -10.14
C GLY A 55 4.86 13.64 -9.84
N GLN A 56 5.69 14.54 -9.32
CA GLN A 56 7.06 14.23 -8.92
C GLN A 56 7.11 13.47 -7.60
N ALA A 57 8.21 12.75 -7.35
CA ALA A 57 8.40 12.01 -6.10
C ALA A 57 9.85 12.13 -5.62
N THR A 58 10.05 12.61 -4.39
CA THR A 58 11.38 12.78 -3.81
C THR A 58 11.73 11.60 -2.90
N LEU A 59 12.96 11.10 -2.98
CA LEU A 59 13.40 9.97 -2.16
C LEU A 59 13.43 10.36 -0.68
N MET A 60 12.93 9.48 0.17
CA MET A 60 12.91 9.64 1.62
C MET A 60 13.51 8.44 2.33
N PRO A 61 14.01 8.61 3.58
CA PRO A 61 14.35 7.47 4.42
C PRO A 61 13.13 6.58 4.64
N LEU A 62 13.38 5.26 4.67
CA LEU A 62 12.34 4.26 4.88
C LEU A 62 11.79 4.35 6.30
N ASN A 63 10.48 4.55 6.41
CA ASN A 63 9.75 4.34 7.64
C ASN A 63 9.46 2.84 7.80
N ASN A 64 10.01 2.24 8.85
CA ASN A 64 9.88 0.80 9.11
C ASN A 64 8.43 0.35 9.34
N ASP A 65 7.59 1.19 9.92
CA ASP A 65 6.19 0.84 10.19
C ASP A 65 5.36 0.86 8.92
N LEU A 66 5.56 1.87 8.07
CA LEU A 66 4.90 1.94 6.76
C LEU A 66 5.38 0.82 5.84
N LYS A 67 6.68 0.49 5.86
CA LYS A 67 7.23 -0.66 5.16
C LYS A 67 6.56 -1.96 5.59
N LYS A 68 6.47 -2.22 6.90
CA LYS A 68 5.81 -3.43 7.44
C LYS A 68 4.34 -3.49 7.04
N GLN A 69 3.61 -2.38 7.13
CA GLN A 69 2.22 -2.30 6.70
C GLN A 69 2.06 -2.62 5.20
N ALA A 70 2.87 -2.00 4.34
CA ALA A 70 2.86 -2.25 2.91
C ALA A 70 3.12 -3.73 2.60
N MET A 71 4.15 -4.33 3.21
CA MET A 71 4.46 -5.75 3.05
C MET A 71 3.31 -6.64 3.52
N ALA A 72 2.76 -6.36 4.70
CA ALA A 72 1.68 -7.16 5.29
C ALA A 72 0.43 -7.17 4.40
N TYR A 73 0.02 -6.01 3.85
CA TYR A 73 -1.13 -5.93 2.96
C TYR A 73 -0.95 -6.78 1.70
N TYR A 74 0.19 -6.64 1.01
CA TYR A 74 0.42 -7.39 -0.23
C TYR A 74 0.63 -8.88 0.00
N GLN A 75 1.34 -9.27 1.07
CA GLN A 75 1.50 -10.69 1.44
C GLN A 75 0.17 -11.31 1.85
N CYS A 76 -0.66 -10.59 2.62
CA CYS A 76 -1.99 -11.05 3.00
C CYS A 76 -2.88 -11.23 1.76
N ALA A 77 -2.90 -10.25 0.86
CA ALA A 77 -3.65 -10.35 -0.39
C ALA A 77 -3.21 -11.56 -1.23
N PHE A 78 -1.91 -11.75 -1.43
CA PHE A 78 -1.36 -12.92 -2.14
C PHE A 78 -1.72 -14.23 -1.44
N TYR A 79 -1.60 -14.30 -0.12
CA TYR A 79 -1.96 -15.48 0.67
C TYR A 79 -3.44 -15.83 0.52
N MET A 80 -4.33 -14.84 0.67
CA MET A 80 -5.78 -15.03 0.54
C MET A 80 -6.18 -15.49 -0.87
N LEU A 81 -5.55 -14.95 -1.90
CA LEU A 81 -5.79 -15.35 -3.29
C LEU A 81 -5.25 -16.75 -3.58
N SER A 82 -3.98 -17.02 -3.26
CA SER A 82 -3.32 -18.30 -3.53
C SER A 82 -3.93 -19.48 -2.77
N LYS A 83 -4.51 -19.22 -1.59
CA LYS A 83 -5.22 -20.24 -0.80
C LYS A 83 -6.74 -20.28 -1.08
N GLY A 84 -7.23 -19.46 -2.00
CA GLY A 84 -8.66 -19.39 -2.32
C GLY A 84 -9.54 -18.94 -1.15
N LEU A 85 -8.97 -18.23 -0.17
CA LEU A 85 -9.67 -17.68 1.00
C LEU A 85 -10.42 -16.38 0.67
N TYR A 86 -10.03 -15.73 -0.44
CA TYR A 86 -10.71 -14.58 -1.03
C TYR A 86 -11.93 -15.01 -1.88
N LYS A 87 -12.76 -15.90 -1.33
CA LYS A 87 -14.07 -16.26 -1.88
C LYS A 87 -15.16 -15.58 -1.05
N ARG A 88 -16.22 -15.16 -1.74
CA ARG A 88 -17.42 -14.57 -1.14
C ARG A 88 -18.05 -15.51 -0.14
#